data_AF-X1IQR4-F1
#
_entry.id   AF-X1IQR4-F1
#
_cell.length_a   1.000
_cell.length_b   1.000
_cell.length_c   1.000
_cell.angle_alpha   90.00
_cell.angle_beta   90.00
_cell.angle_gamma   90.00
#
_symmetry.space_group_name_H-M   'P 1'
#
loop_
_entity.id
_entity.type
_entity.pdbx_description
1 polymer ?
#
loop_
_entity_poly.entity_id
_entity_poly.type
_entity_poly.pdbx_seq_one_letter_code
_entity_poly.pdbx_strand_id
1 'polypeptide(L)'
;MNTRDRIISLLSQSKEPLRVKKIAYELKKTGANIRKILSNLCREGKIARAGYGEYISSVNVKKSVNVSVNVEDTEAKKLINKEINKYRKTYFQRLKVSDPETYEKIRST
;
A
#
# COMPACT_ATOMS: atom_id res chain seq x y z
N MET A 1 21.21 18.01 19.05
CA MET A 1 20.22 17.41 18.13
C MET A 1 20.18 15.91 18.34
N ASN A 2 19.03 15.34 18.74
CA ASN A 2 18.92 13.91 19.03
C ASN A 2 18.96 13.10 17.72
N THR A 3 19.27 11.81 17.80
CA THR A 3 19.25 10.88 16.65
C THR A 3 17.89 10.90 15.95
N ARG A 4 16.79 11.03 16.71
CA ARG A 4 15.43 11.14 16.18
C ARG A 4 15.26 12.37 15.28
N ASP A 5 15.68 13.54 15.76
CA ASP A 5 15.56 14.80 15.02
C ASP A 5 16.45 14.78 13.77
N ARG A 6 17.64 14.18 13.86
CA ARG A 6 18.54 13.99 12.71
C ARG A 6 17.88 13.14 11.62
N ILE A 7 17.20 12.05 11.97
CA ILE A 7 16.46 11.22 11.01
C ILE A 7 15.35 12.04 10.34
N ILE A 8 14.57 12.81 11.10
CA ILE A 8 13.48 13.62 10.57
C ILE A 8 14.03 14.69 9.62
N SER A 9 15.11 15.38 10.00
CA SER A 9 15.76 16.38 9.15
C SER A 9 16.26 15.77 7.85
N LEU A 10 16.93 14.61 7.93
CA LEU A 10 17.48 13.90 6.78
C LEU A 10 16.38 13.43 5.81
N LEU A 11 15.26 12.93 6.33
CA LEU A 11 14.09 12.56 5.53
C LEU A 11 13.30 13.76 4.98
N SER A 12 13.40 14.93 5.62
CA SER A 12 12.74 16.15 5.14
C SER A 12 13.53 16.83 4.02
N GLN A 13 14.85 16.65 4.01
CA GLN A 13 15.73 17.13 2.94
C GLN A 13 15.76 16.20 1.72
N SER A 14 15.37 14.93 1.87
CA SER A 14 15.36 13.98 0.77
C SER A 14 14.10 14.11 -0.10
N LYS A 15 14.30 14.22 -1.41
CA LYS A 15 13.20 14.14 -2.40
C LYS A 15 12.70 12.71 -2.60
N GLU A 16 13.59 11.73 -2.40
CA GLU A 16 13.30 10.31 -2.56
C GLU A 16 13.19 9.57 -1.22
N PRO A 17 12.50 8.42 -1.18
CA PRO A 17 12.52 7.52 -0.04
C PRO A 17 13.92 7.03 0.31
N LEU A 18 14.25 7.05 1.59
CA LEU A 18 15.55 6.60 2.08
C LEU A 18 15.45 5.23 2.73
N ARG A 19 16.38 4.35 2.33
CA ARG A 19 16.54 3.03 2.93
C ARG A 19 17.22 3.12 4.29
N VAL A 20 16.85 2.20 5.18
CA VAL A 20 17.48 2.05 6.52
C VAL A 20 19.01 2.03 6.43
N LYS A 21 19.59 1.32 5.45
CA LYS A 21 21.05 1.23 5.28
C LYS A 21 21.68 2.59 5.02
N LYS A 22 21.07 3.41 4.17
CA LYS A 22 21.54 4.76 3.85
C LYS A 22 21.43 5.69 5.05
N ILE A 23 20.29 5.66 5.76
CA ILE A 23 20.08 6.43 6.99
C ILE A 23 21.11 6.04 8.07
N ALA A 24 21.39 4.74 8.23
CA ALA A 24 22.36 4.24 9.19
C ALA A 24 23.79 4.70 8.87
N TYR A 25 24.16 4.69 7.59
CA TYR A 25 25.44 5.16 7.10
C TYR A 25 25.65 6.65 7.40
N GLU A 26 24.69 7.51 7.01
CA GLU A 26 24.73 8.97 7.23
C GLU A 26 24.84 9.33 8.72
N LEU A 27 24.15 8.57 9.58
CA LEU A 27 24.16 8.81 11.02
C LEU A 27 25.33 8.16 11.74
N LYS A 28 26.15 7.34 11.06
CA LYS A 28 27.23 6.52 11.64
C LYS A 28 26.71 5.68 12.82
N LYS A 29 25.55 5.04 12.66
CA LYS A 29 24.89 4.20 13.68
C LYS A 29 24.59 2.81 13.16
N THR A 30 24.42 1.85 14.06
CA THR A 30 24.02 0.49 13.70
C THR A 30 22.58 0.45 13.16
N GLY A 31 22.38 -0.34 12.10
CA GLY A 31 21.06 -0.45 11.45
C GLY A 31 19.94 -0.96 12.37
N ALA A 32 20.26 -1.78 13.38
CA ALA A 32 19.28 -2.28 14.35
C ALA A 32 18.68 -1.16 15.21
N ASN A 33 19.53 -0.24 15.70
CA ASN A 33 19.08 0.91 16.48
C ASN A 33 18.23 1.88 15.63
N ILE A 34 18.63 2.09 14.38
CA ILE A 34 17.87 2.92 13.43
C ILE A 34 16.50 2.31 13.12
N ARG A 35 16.39 1.00 12.90
CA ARG A 35 15.09 0.34 12.69
C ARG A 35 14.12 0.56 13.84
N LYS A 36 14.58 0.41 15.09
CA LYS A 36 13.74 0.63 16.28
C LYS A 36 13.23 2.08 16.34
N ILE A 37 14.10 3.04 16.06
CA ILE A 37 13.73 4.47 16.04
C ILE A 37 12.74 4.77 14.90
N LEU A 38 12.98 4.26 13.69
CA LEU A 38 12.09 4.44 12.54
C LEU A 38 10.70 3.86 12.79
N SER A 39 10.60 2.67 13.39
CA SER A 39 9.32 2.07 13.76
C SER A 39 8.53 2.95 14.74
N ASN A 40 9.21 3.52 15.74
CA ASN A 40 8.56 4.43 16.69
C ASN A 40 8.11 5.73 16.01
N LEU A 41 8.96 6.32 15.16
CA LEU A 41 8.63 7.53 14.41
C LEU A 41 7.47 7.32 13.42
N CYS A 42 7.34 6.13 12.84
CA CYS A 42 6.18 5.76 12.02
C CYS A 42 4.90 5.67 12.84
N ARG A 43 4.94 5.04 14.02
CA ARG A 43 3.78 4.97 14.94
C ARG A 43 3.35 6.36 15.42
N GLU A 44 4.31 7.26 15.63
CA GLU A 44 4.06 8.67 15.99
C GLU A 44 3.59 9.53 14.80
N GLY A 45 3.53 8.98 13.58
CA GLY A 45 3.12 9.71 12.38
C GLY A 45 4.10 10.78 11.89
N LYS A 46 5.32 10.85 12.45
CA LYS A 46 6.34 11.86 12.04
C LYS A 46 6.98 11.54 10.69
N ILE A 47 7.02 10.26 10.35
CA ILE A 47 7.52 9.74 9.06
C ILE A 47 6.55 8.68 8.56
N ALA A 48 6.54 8.43 7.25
CA ALA A 48 5.76 7.36 6.64
C ALA A 48 6.66 6.31 5.98
N ARG A 49 6.12 5.11 5.82
CA ARG A 49 6.77 4.03 5.09
C ARG A 49 6.35 4.12 3.62
N ALA A 50 7.31 4.30 2.73
CA ALA A 50 7.06 4.39 1.29
C ALA A 50 7.14 3.01 0.60
N GLY A 51 7.86 2.05 1.21
CA GLY A 51 8.09 0.72 0.64
C GLY A 51 8.81 -0.21 1.61
N TYR A 52 9.34 -1.33 1.09
CA TYR A 52 10.06 -2.30 1.91
C TYR A 52 11.40 -1.73 2.41
N GLY A 53 11.41 -1.28 3.67
CA GLY A 53 12.60 -0.71 4.31
C GLY A 53 12.91 0.73 3.88
N GLU A 54 11.95 1.40 3.26
CA GLU A 54 12.06 2.76 2.73
C GLU A 54 11.11 3.71 3.48
N TYR A 55 11.63 4.88 3.84
CA TYR A 55 10.95 5.86 4.68
C TYR A 55 11.01 7.24 4.05
N ILE A 56 9.96 8.04 4.29
CA ILE A 56 9.82 9.43 3.84
C ILE A 56 9.27 10.31 4.96
N SER A 57 9.54 11.62 4.91
CA SER A 57 8.97 12.58 5.86
C SER A 57 7.45 12.69 5.67
N SER A 58 6.68 12.63 6.76
CA SER A 58 5.21 12.80 6.71
C SER A 58 4.79 14.19 6.22
N VAL A 59 5.67 15.19 6.34
CA VAL A 59 5.44 16.53 5.78
C VAL A 59 5.39 16.47 4.26
N ASN A 60 6.22 15.64 3.62
CA ASN A 60 6.18 15.39 2.17
C ASN A 60 4.99 14.49 1.77
N VAL A 61 4.51 13.64 2.68
CA VAL A 61 3.35 12.75 2.43
C VAL A 61 2.06 13.55 2.29
N LYS A 62 1.90 14.68 2.99
CA LYS A 62 0.78 15.60 2.72
C LYS A 62 0.81 16.20 1.30
N LYS A 63 1.99 16.20 0.65
CA LYS A 63 2.14 16.64 -0.74
C LYS A 63 1.98 15.49 -1.75
N SER A 64 2.12 14.23 -1.33
CA SER A 64 2.02 13.05 -2.20
C SER A 64 0.81 12.13 -1.90
N VAL A 65 -0.03 12.46 -0.91
CA VAL A 65 -1.28 11.75 -0.61
C VAL A 65 -2.44 12.73 -0.79
N ASN A 66 -2.64 13.10 -2.04
CA ASN A 66 -3.99 13.26 -2.60
C ASN A 66 -4.04 12.63 -3.99
N VAL A 67 -3.40 11.46 -4.13
CA VAL A 67 -3.78 10.50 -5.15
C VAL A 67 -4.51 9.37 -4.41
N SER A 68 -5.63 9.71 -3.80
CA SER A 68 -6.77 8.81 -3.97
C SER A 68 -7.03 8.83 -5.46
N VAL A 69 -6.50 7.85 -6.20
CA VAL A 69 -7.17 7.47 -7.44
C VAL A 69 -8.50 6.94 -6.96
N ASN A 70 -9.44 7.84 -6.79
CA ASN A 70 -10.84 7.53 -6.80
C ASN A 70 -11.06 6.98 -8.21
N VAL A 71 -10.81 5.68 -8.39
CA VAL A 71 -11.25 4.93 -9.57
C VAL A 71 -12.76 4.74 -9.43
N GLU A 72 -13.46 5.84 -9.20
CA GLU A 72 -14.82 6.04 -9.62
C GLU A 72 -14.75 6.10 -11.14
N ASP A 73 -15.18 5.00 -11.77
CA ASP A 73 -15.53 4.94 -13.18
C ASP A 73 -14.42 5.05 -14.25
N THR A 74 -13.32 4.31 -14.11
CA THR A 74 -12.51 4.02 -15.30
C THR A 74 -13.22 3.02 -16.22
N GLU A 75 -13.25 3.34 -17.51
CA GLU A 75 -13.79 2.49 -18.58
C GLU A 75 -13.20 1.07 -18.54
N ALA A 76 -11.93 0.95 -18.15
CA ALA A 76 -11.26 -0.33 -17.90
C ALA A 76 -11.95 -1.19 -16.83
N LYS A 77 -12.40 -0.60 -15.71
CA LYS A 77 -13.12 -1.33 -14.66
C LYS A 77 -14.50 -1.80 -15.14
N LYS A 78 -15.18 -0.99 -15.96
CA LYS A 78 -16.44 -1.37 -16.61
C LYS A 78 -16.24 -2.54 -17.57
N LEU A 79 -15.19 -2.51 -18.39
CA LEU A 79 -14.84 -3.59 -19.31
C LEU A 79 -14.48 -4.89 -18.57
N ILE A 80 -13.65 -4.80 -17.53
CA ILE A 80 -13.27 -5.97 -16.71
C ILE A 80 -14.51 -6.59 -16.04
N ASN A 81 -15.36 -5.77 -15.41
CA ASN A 81 -16.58 -6.26 -14.77
C ASN A 81 -17.56 -6.88 -15.77
N LYS A 82 -17.67 -6.31 -16.99
CA LYS A 82 -18.49 -6.86 -18.07
C LYS A 82 -18.00 -8.25 -18.48
N GLU A 83 -16.69 -8.41 -18.63
CA GLU A 83 -16.10 -9.70 -19.01
C GLU A 83 -16.26 -10.74 -17.90
N ILE A 84 -15.99 -10.38 -16.64
CA ILE A 84 -16.22 -11.27 -15.47
C ILE A 84 -17.68 -11.73 -15.42
N ASN A 85 -18.64 -10.82 -15.64
CA ASN A 85 -20.06 -11.15 -15.63
C ASN A 85 -20.47 -12.10 -16.77
N LYS A 86 -19.83 -11.98 -17.94
CA LYS A 86 -20.06 -12.91 -19.06
C LYS A 86 -19.64 -14.32 -18.69
N TYR A 87 -18.44 -14.50 -18.12
CA TYR A 87 -17.97 -15.81 -17.67
C TYR A 87 -18.85 -16.41 -16.57
N ARG A 88 -19.25 -15.59 -15.59
CA ARG A 88 -20.15 -16.02 -14.51
C ARG A 88 -21.48 -16.54 -15.05
N LYS A 89 -22.13 -15.80 -15.97
CA LYS A 89 -23.40 -16.22 -16.58
C LYS A 89 -23.27 -17.57 -17.28
N THR A 90 -22.24 -17.75 -18.09
CA THR A 90 -22.01 -19.02 -18.81
C THR A 90 -21.73 -20.17 -17.85
N TYR A 91 -20.91 -19.95 -16.83
CA TYR A 91 -20.63 -20.96 -15.80
C TYR A 91 -21.92 -21.37 -15.08
N PHE A 92 -22.73 -20.41 -14.64
CA PHE A 92 -23.99 -20.67 -13.95
C PHE A 92 -25.03 -21.37 -14.83
N GLN A 93 -25.09 -21.05 -16.13
CA GLN A 93 -25.95 -21.78 -17.07
C GLN A 93 -25.54 -23.24 -17.21
N ARG A 94 -24.22 -23.51 -17.32
CA ARG A 94 -23.71 -24.88 -17.36
C ARG A 94 -23.96 -25.61 -16.05
N LEU A 95 -23.68 -24.95 -14.91
CA LEU A 95 -23.89 -25.50 -13.58
C LEU A 95 -25.35 -25.87 -13.34
N LYS A 96 -26.30 -25.02 -13.77
CA LYS A 96 -27.74 -25.31 -13.67
C LYS A 96 -28.14 -26.60 -14.38
N VAL A 97 -27.44 -26.96 -15.47
CA VAL A 97 -27.71 -28.18 -16.24
C VAL A 97 -26.95 -29.39 -15.68
N SER A 98 -25.69 -29.20 -15.28
CA SER A 98 -24.83 -30.30 -14.82
C SER A 98 -25.03 -30.69 -13.36
N ASP A 99 -25.31 -29.71 -12.49
CA ASP A 99 -25.48 -29.88 -11.05
C ASP A 99 -26.45 -28.81 -10.49
N PRO A 100 -27.77 -29.05 -10.62
CA PRO A 100 -28.79 -28.11 -10.19
C PRO A 100 -28.85 -27.91 -8.67
N GLU A 101 -28.43 -28.90 -7.87
CA GLU A 101 -28.41 -28.79 -6.40
C GLU A 101 -27.34 -27.79 -5.94
N THR A 102 -26.13 -27.91 -6.51
CA THR A 102 -25.05 -26.94 -6.24
C THR A 102 -25.40 -25.55 -6.78
N TYR A 103 -26.09 -25.47 -7.92
CA TYR A 103 -26.57 -24.19 -8.46
C TYR A 103 -27.52 -23.46 -7.48
N GLU A 104 -28.52 -24.15 -6.91
CA GLU A 104 -29.47 -23.54 -5.98
C GLU A 104 -28.79 -23.12 -4.67
N LYS A 105 -27.86 -23.92 -4.14
CA LYS A 105 -27.08 -23.56 -2.93
C LYS A 105 -26.32 -22.24 -3.11
N ILE A 106 -25.65 -22.05 -4.25
CA ILE A 106 -24.89 -20.82 -4.53
C ILE A 106 -25.83 -19.63 -4.75
N ARG A 107 -27.00 -19.85 -5.36
CA ARG A 107 -27.98 -18.79 -5.64
C ARG A 107 -28.72 -18.31 -4.38
N SER A 108 -28.84 -19.15 -3.37
CA SER A 108 -29.51 -18.84 -2.10
C SER A 108 -28.66 -18.06 -1.09
N THR A 109 -27.38 -17.81 -1.39
CA THR A 109 -26.44 -17.01 -0.59
C THR A 109 -26.39 -15.55 -1.02
#